data_AF-A0A501XQS6-F1
#
_entry.id   AF-A0A501XQS6-F1
#
_cell.length_a   1.000
_cell.length_b   1.000
_cell.length_c   1.000
_cell.angle_alpha   90.00
_cell.angle_beta   90.00
_cell.angle_gamma   90.00
#
_symmetry.space_group_name_H-M   'P 1'
#
loop_
_entity.id
_entity.type
_entity.pdbx_description
1 polymer ?
#
loop_
_entity_poly.entity_id
_entity_poly.type
_entity_poly.pdbx_seq_one_letter_code
_entity_poly.pdbx_strand_id
1 'polypeptide(L)'
;MRVQTPALALAIIGVLLGAVHLALTPLAYADWTIDALWFVGTGLAIVLAAAANLIGFQSSGVGSRLIVAAINFAMGFYFAAAWLVLPGPQVVIGGVLFFALAICSLANRRTKAVTS
;
A
#
# COMPACT_ATOMS: atom_id res chain seq x y z
N MET A 1 -4.29 -8.26 17.93
CA MET A 1 -3.00 -7.88 18.52
C MET A 1 -1.81 -8.25 17.64
N ARG A 2 -1.38 -9.53 17.53
CA ARG A 2 -0.09 -9.88 16.87
C ARG A 2 0.07 -9.49 15.38
N VAL A 3 -1.02 -9.45 14.61
CA VAL A 3 -1.01 -9.08 13.17
C VAL A 3 -1.26 -7.58 12.94
N GLN A 4 -1.79 -6.86 13.93
CA GLN A 4 -2.08 -5.42 13.79
C GLN A 4 -0.80 -4.58 13.84
N THR A 5 0.19 -4.98 14.63
CA THR A 5 1.48 -4.30 14.73
C THR A 5 2.27 -4.30 13.42
N PRO A 6 2.48 -5.44 12.72
CA PRO A 6 3.17 -5.43 11.43
C PRO A 6 2.36 -4.71 10.35
N ALA A 7 1.03 -4.85 10.33
CA ALA A 7 0.18 -4.18 9.35
C ALA A 7 0.23 -2.65 9.48
N LEU A 8 0.21 -2.14 10.72
CA LEU A 8 0.41 -0.72 11.01
C LEU A 8 1.80 -0.24 10.59
N ALA A 9 2.85 -1.00 10.92
CA ALA A 9 4.21 -0.64 10.53
C ALA A 9 4.36 -0.56 9.00
N LEU A 10 3.83 -1.55 8.28
CA LEU A 10 3.82 -1.54 6.80
C LEU A 10 3.04 -0.35 6.24
N ALA A 11 1.88 -0.02 6.82
CA ALA A 11 1.11 1.14 6.38
C ALA A 11 1.87 2.46 6.60
N ILE A 12 2.55 2.62 7.75
CA ILE A 12 3.41 3.78 8.02
C ILE A 12 4.57 3.84 7.02
N ILE A 13 5.23 2.72 6.76
CA ILE A 13 6.30 2.62 5.74
C ILE A 13 5.76 3.03 4.37
N GLY A 14 4.54 2.60 4.00
CA GLY A 14 3.87 3.02 2.77
C GLY A 14 3.66 4.52 2.70
N VAL A 15 3.11 5.15 3.75
CA VAL A 15 2.94 6.62 3.78
C VAL A 15 4.28 7.33 3.59
N LEU A 16 5.33 6.91 4.31
CA LEU A 16 6.65 7.51 4.20
C LEU A 16 7.25 7.32 2.81
N LEU A 17 7.15 6.12 2.24
CA LEU A 17 7.66 5.81 0.90
C LEU A 17 6.95 6.65 -0.18
N GLY A 18 5.63 6.75 -0.09
CA GLY A 18 4.84 7.59 -1.00
C GLY A 18 5.15 9.07 -0.84
N ALA A 19 5.30 9.56 0.40
CA ALA A 19 5.72 10.94 0.66
C ALA A 19 7.12 11.25 0.11
N VAL A 20 8.06 10.31 0.22
CA VAL A 20 9.40 10.44 -0.39
C VAL A 20 9.29 10.53 -1.91
N HIS A 21 8.45 9.73 -2.57
CA HIS A 21 8.23 9.88 -4.02
C HIS A 21 7.71 11.26 -4.39
N LEU A 22 6.68 11.75 -3.69
CA LEU A 22 6.11 13.07 -3.93
C LEU A 22 7.13 14.19 -3.70
N ALA A 23 7.87 14.15 -2.60
CA ALA A 23 8.85 15.17 -2.22
C ALA A 23 10.09 15.17 -3.13
N LEU A 24 10.52 13.99 -3.60
CA LEU A 24 11.68 13.87 -4.48
C LEU A 24 11.34 14.09 -5.95
N THR A 25 10.07 14.02 -6.37
CA THR A 25 9.69 14.26 -7.78
C THR A 25 10.28 15.56 -8.34
N PRO A 26 10.06 16.75 -7.73
CA PRO A 26 10.59 18.00 -8.27
C PRO A 26 12.12 18.13 -8.17
N LEU A 27 12.77 17.29 -7.37
CA LEU A 27 14.24 17.26 -7.23
C LEU A 27 14.90 16.31 -8.23
N ALA A 28 14.21 15.22 -8.58
CA ALA A 28 14.70 14.19 -9.49
C ALA A 28 14.37 14.51 -10.97
N TYR A 29 13.30 15.26 -11.22
CA TYR A 29 12.87 15.64 -12.56
C TYR A 29 12.80 17.17 -12.66
N ALA A 30 13.66 17.74 -13.51
CA ALA A 30 13.69 19.18 -13.77
C ALA A 30 12.45 19.66 -14.54
N ASP A 31 11.92 18.81 -15.41
CA ASP A 31 10.74 19.06 -16.24
C ASP A 31 9.62 18.05 -15.95
N TRP A 32 8.38 18.44 -16.21
CA TRP A 32 7.22 17.55 -16.11
C TRP A 32 7.14 16.60 -17.31
N THR A 33 7.94 15.53 -17.25
CA THR A 33 7.93 14.44 -18.22
C THR A 33 6.89 13.36 -17.84
N ILE A 34 6.68 12.40 -18.75
CA ILE A 34 5.85 11.21 -18.47
C ILE A 34 6.41 10.44 -17.27
N ASP A 35 7.74 10.33 -17.16
CA ASP A 35 8.40 9.66 -16.04
C ASP A 35 8.19 10.41 -14.72
N ALA A 36 8.23 11.75 -14.74
CA ALA A 36 7.92 12.57 -13.58
C ALA A 36 6.45 12.37 -13.13
N LEU A 37 5.52 12.34 -14.09
CA LEU A 37 4.10 12.10 -13.82
C LEU A 37 3.86 10.69 -13.28
N TRP A 38 4.57 9.69 -13.80
CA TRP A 38 4.54 8.33 -13.29
C TRP A 38 5.09 8.25 -11.86
N PHE A 39 6.21 8.91 -11.59
CA PHE A 39 6.85 8.91 -10.29
C PHE A 39 5.97 9.57 -9.21
N VAL A 40 5.40 10.75 -9.50
CA VAL A 40 4.47 11.43 -8.59
C VAL A 40 3.17 10.65 -8.43
N GLY A 41 2.63 10.10 -9.52
CA GLY A 41 1.39 9.33 -9.52
C GLY A 41 1.51 8.05 -8.70
N THR A 42 2.66 7.36 -8.83
CA THR A 42 3.01 6.21 -8.00
C THR A 42 3.09 6.62 -6.53
N GLY A 43 3.75 7.72 -6.21
CA GLY A 43 3.81 8.26 -4.84
C GLY A 43 2.43 8.53 -4.25
N LEU A 44 1.55 9.19 -5.00
CA LEU A 44 0.18 9.49 -4.58
C LEU A 44 -0.63 8.21 -4.37
N ALA A 45 -0.55 7.25 -5.30
CA ALA A 45 -1.25 5.98 -5.18
C ALA A 45 -0.79 5.19 -3.94
N ILE A 46 0.53 5.19 -3.65
CA ILE A 46 1.06 4.58 -2.43
C ILE A 46 0.46 5.23 -1.18
N VAL A 47 0.48 6.56 -1.08
CA VAL A 47 -0.05 7.29 0.09
C VAL A 47 -1.54 6.97 0.30
N LEU A 48 -2.34 7.02 -0.77
CA LEU A 48 -3.78 6.75 -0.68
C LEU A 48 -4.07 5.32 -0.24
N ALA A 49 -3.37 4.34 -0.80
CA ALA A 49 -3.52 2.94 -0.40
C ALA A 49 -3.07 2.71 1.05
N ALA A 50 -1.97 3.33 1.47
CA ALA A 50 -1.50 3.26 2.85
C ALA A 50 -2.48 3.93 3.84
N ALA A 51 -3.07 5.06 3.48
CA ALA A 51 -4.11 5.72 4.27
C ALA A 51 -5.37 4.83 4.40
N ALA A 52 -5.79 4.16 3.32
CA ALA A 52 -6.89 3.20 3.37
C ALA A 52 -6.62 2.05 4.35
N ASN A 53 -5.37 1.58 4.44
CA ASN A 53 -4.97 0.59 5.44
C ASN A 53 -5.06 1.13 6.87
N LEU A 54 -4.54 2.34 7.14
CA LEU A 54 -4.60 2.96 8.47
C LEU A 54 -6.04 3.15 8.97
N ILE A 55 -6.95 3.58 8.09
CA ILE A 55 -8.36 3.74 8.41
C ILE A 55 -9.03 2.37 8.56
N GLY A 56 -8.77 1.46 7.62
CA GLY A 56 -9.37 0.13 7.60
C GLY A 56 -9.01 -0.74 8.80
N PHE A 57 -7.81 -0.60 9.36
CA PHE A 57 -7.41 -1.34 10.56
C PHE A 57 -8.13 -0.91 11.85
N GLN A 58 -8.73 0.29 11.86
CA GLN A 58 -9.58 0.75 12.97
C GLN A 58 -10.99 0.15 12.90
N SER A 59 -11.38 -0.40 11.74
CA SER A 59 -12.68 -1.06 11.55
C SER A 59 -12.63 -2.54 11.90
N SER A 60 -13.61 -3.02 12.66
CA SER A 60 -13.80 -4.45 12.97
C SER A 60 -14.62 -5.19 11.89
N GLY A 61 -15.21 -4.47 10.94
CA GLY A 61 -16.09 -5.00 9.91
C GLY A 61 -15.37 -5.95 8.95
N VAL A 62 -16.03 -7.06 8.58
CA VAL A 62 -15.53 -7.97 7.53
C VAL A 62 -15.47 -7.24 6.18
N GLY A 63 -16.47 -6.42 5.86
CA GLY A 63 -16.51 -5.64 4.62
C GLY A 63 -15.33 -4.68 4.47
N SER A 64 -15.01 -3.91 5.53
CA SER A 64 -13.85 -3.00 5.51
C SER A 64 -12.53 -3.76 5.28
N ARG A 65 -12.34 -4.91 5.94
CA ARG A 65 -11.16 -5.76 5.72
C ARG A 65 -11.04 -6.27 4.29
N LEU A 66 -12.14 -6.71 3.69
CA LEU A 66 -12.16 -7.18 2.30
C LEU A 66 -11.87 -6.05 1.32
N ILE A 67 -12.43 -4.86 1.54
CA ILE A 67 -12.16 -3.68 0.71
C ILE A 67 -10.68 -3.31 0.77
N VAL A 68 -10.09 -3.26 1.98
CA VAL A 68 -8.66 -2.94 2.14
C VAL A 68 -7.78 -4.01 1.49
N ALA A 69 -8.13 -5.29 1.66
CA ALA A 69 -7.43 -6.38 0.98
C ALA A 69 -7.51 -6.25 -0.54
N ALA A 70 -8.68 -5.90 -1.08
CA ALA A 70 -8.87 -5.68 -2.51
C ALA A 70 -8.04 -4.50 -3.04
N ILE A 71 -8.00 -3.38 -2.32
CA ILE A 71 -7.13 -2.23 -2.63
C ILE A 71 -5.66 -2.68 -2.67
N ASN A 72 -5.22 -3.41 -1.65
CA ASN A 72 -3.84 -3.90 -1.57
C ASN A 72 -3.50 -4.89 -2.70
N PHE A 73 -4.40 -5.79 -3.06
CA PHE A 73 -4.19 -6.67 -4.22
C PHE A 73 -4.13 -5.88 -5.53
N ALA A 74 -5.06 -4.95 -5.74
CA ALA A 74 -5.08 -4.11 -6.93
C ALA A 74 -3.76 -3.32 -7.06
N MET A 75 -3.27 -2.75 -5.95
CA MET A 75 -1.98 -2.08 -5.91
C MET A 75 -0.82 -3.04 -6.16
N GLY A 76 -0.80 -4.22 -5.54
CA GLY A 76 0.22 -5.24 -5.76
C GLY A 76 0.29 -5.68 -7.23
N PHE A 77 -0.86 -5.90 -7.87
CA PHE A 77 -0.94 -6.21 -9.30
C PHE A 77 -0.56 -5.04 -10.20
N TYR A 78 -0.94 -3.81 -9.84
CA TYR A 78 -0.50 -2.62 -10.56
C TYR A 78 1.03 -2.51 -10.56
N PHE A 79 1.68 -2.71 -9.41
CA PHE A 79 3.14 -2.76 -9.32
C PHE A 79 3.72 -3.95 -10.10
N ALA A 80 3.12 -5.14 -10.03
CA ALA A 80 3.57 -6.28 -10.83
C ALA A 80 3.48 -6.00 -12.34
N ALA A 81 2.42 -5.34 -12.80
CA ALA A 81 2.26 -4.93 -14.20
C ALA A 81 3.24 -3.81 -14.59
N ALA A 82 3.52 -2.87 -13.69
CA ALA A 82 4.48 -1.78 -13.90
C ALA A 82 5.89 -2.29 -14.19
N TRP A 83 6.25 -3.50 -13.75
CA TRP A 83 7.53 -4.14 -14.06
C TRP A 83 7.80 -4.24 -15.57
N LEU A 84 6.74 -4.41 -16.38
CA LEU A 84 6.86 -4.53 -17.83
C LEU A 84 7.27 -3.20 -18.51
N VAL A 85 7.10 -2.08 -17.82
CA VAL A 85 7.37 -0.74 -18.35
C VAL A 85 8.60 -0.13 -17.69
N LEU A 86 8.74 -0.31 -16.37
CA LEU A 86 9.81 0.29 -15.58
C LEU A 86 10.41 -0.73 -14.60
N PRO A 87 11.21 -1.69 -15.08
CA PRO A 87 11.84 -2.68 -14.20
C PRO A 87 12.83 -1.98 -13.28
N GLY A 88 12.55 -2.01 -11.98
CA GLY A 88 13.38 -1.34 -10.98
C GLY A 88 13.09 -1.82 -9.56
N PRO A 89 14.03 -1.62 -8.62
CA PRO A 89 13.87 -2.05 -7.23
C PRO A 89 12.63 -1.44 -6.57
N GLN A 90 12.27 -0.20 -6.93
CA GLN A 90 11.08 0.47 -6.43
C GLN A 90 9.79 -0.29 -6.75
N VAL A 91 9.74 -0.94 -7.92
CA VAL A 91 8.55 -1.70 -8.34
C VAL A 91 8.40 -2.97 -7.51
N VAL A 92 9.52 -3.67 -7.27
CA VAL A 92 9.55 -4.87 -6.43
C VAL A 92 9.19 -4.54 -4.99
N ILE A 93 9.79 -3.48 -4.43
CA ILE A 93 9.54 -3.04 -3.04
C ILE A 93 8.06 -2.67 -2.86
N GLY A 94 7.49 -1.89 -3.78
CA GLY A 94 6.07 -1.53 -3.73
C GLY A 94 5.14 -2.74 -3.86
N GLY A 95 5.42 -3.65 -4.78
CA GLY A 95 4.66 -4.89 -4.94
C GLY A 95 4.67 -5.75 -3.68
N VAL A 96 5.86 -6.01 -3.11
CA VAL A 96 6.02 -6.79 -1.87
C VAL A 96 5.28 -6.12 -0.71
N LEU A 97 5.38 -4.80 -0.57
CA LEU A 97 4.68 -4.04 0.47
C LEU A 97 3.16 -4.25 0.39
N PHE A 98 2.58 -4.10 -0.81
CA PHE A 98 1.14 -4.21 -0.97
C PHE A 98 0.62 -5.65 -0.87
N PHE A 99 1.35 -6.65 -1.36
CA PHE A 99 0.97 -8.04 -1.11
C PHE A 99 1.08 -8.41 0.37
N ALA A 100 2.09 -7.93 1.09
CA ALA A 100 2.21 -8.14 2.53
C ALA A 100 1.04 -7.48 3.30
N LEU A 101 0.64 -6.26 2.91
CA LEU A 101 -0.53 -5.59 3.47
C LEU A 101 -1.83 -6.35 3.15
N ALA A 102 -2.00 -6.88 1.93
CA ALA A 102 -3.16 -7.70 1.56
C ALA A 102 -3.29 -8.95 2.45
N ILE A 103 -2.19 -9.66 2.64
CA ILE A 103 -2.12 -10.81 3.55
C ILE A 103 -2.47 -10.39 4.98
N CYS A 104 -1.93 -9.27 5.46
CA CYS A 104 -2.23 -8.75 6.79
C CYS A 104 -3.72 -8.40 6.97
N SER A 105 -4.35 -7.80 5.96
CA SER A 105 -5.79 -7.46 5.97
C SER A 105 -6.68 -8.70 6.08
N LEU A 106 -6.30 -9.80 5.40
CA LEU A 106 -7.02 -11.07 5.45
C LEU A 106 -6.72 -11.89 6.72
N ALA A 107 -5.47 -11.85 7.19
CA ALA A 107 -5.00 -12.58 8.37
C ALA A 107 -5.48 -11.96 9.69
N ASN A 108 -6.04 -10.74 9.67
CA ASN A 108 -6.68 -10.14 10.84
C ASN A 108 -8.01 -10.85 11.17
N ARG A 109 -7.92 -12.11 11.62
CA ARG A 109 -8.97 -12.89 12.26
C ARG A 109 -8.58 -13.13 13.72
N ARG A 110 -9.20 -12.38 14.63
CA ARG A 110 -9.47 -12.79 16.02
C ARG A 110 -10.88 -12.32 16.39
N THR A 111 -11.85 -13.22 16.21
CA THR A 111 -12.55 -13.96 17.28
C THR A 111 -13.51 -13.10 18.12
N LYS A 112 -14.74 -12.95 17.63
CA LYS A 112 -15.93 -13.16 18.46
C LYS A 112 -16.78 -14.23 17.79
N ALA A 113 -16.32 -15.47 17.92
CA ALA A 113 -17.21 -16.62 17.88
C ALA A 113 -17.02 -17.29 19.24
N VAL A 114 -18.14 -17.52 19.94
CA VAL A 114 -18.28 -18.22 21.23
C VAL A 114 -17.81 -17.36 22.42
N THR A 115 -18.66 -16.92 23.37
CA THR A 115 -19.69 -17.64 24.16
C THR A 115 -20.88 -16.76 24.57
N SER A 116 -22.05 -17.42 24.57
CA SER A 116 -23.33 -17.14 25.26
C SER A 116 -24.22 -16.00 24.76
#